data_AF-A0A1A8RSZ6-F1
#
_entry.id   AF-A0A1A8RSZ6-F1
#
_cell.length_a   1.000
_cell.length_b   1.000
_cell.length_c   1.000
_cell.angle_alpha   90.00
_cell.angle_beta   90.00
_cell.angle_gamma   90.00
#
_symmetry.space_group_name_H-M   'P 1'
#
loop_
_entity.id
_entity.type
_entity.pdbx_description
1 polymer ?
#
loop_
_entity_poly.entity_id
_entity_poly.type
_entity_poly.pdbx_seq_one_letter_code
_entity_poly.pdbx_strand_id
1 'polypeptide(L)' 'YSDAMQHPECWPILNNPYTEFYHYTCDKENKKIACTDKNNECEMFICECDRKAAECFSQSEWIPEHEHLPSDQCR' A
#
# COMPACT_ATOMS: atom_id res chain seq x y z
N TYR A 1 6.98 2.26 -0.10
CA TYR A 1 6.76 3.09 1.11
C TYR A 1 7.87 4.10 1.38
N SER A 2 9.11 3.88 0.94
CA SER A 2 10.21 4.86 1.14
C SER A 2 9.85 6.28 0.66
N ASP A 3 9.12 6.38 -0.45
CA ASP A 3 8.66 7.68 -0.97
C ASP A 3 7.63 8.35 -0.05
N ALA A 4 6.75 7.58 0.61
CA ALA A 4 5.80 8.12 1.60
C ALA A 4 6.55 8.68 2.82
N MET A 5 7.60 8.00 3.27
CA MET A 5 8.45 8.45 4.38
C MET A 5 9.22 9.74 4.08
N GLN A 6 9.40 10.09 2.80
CA GLN A 6 10.08 11.30 2.34
C GLN A 6 9.09 12.35 1.80
N HIS A 7 7.80 12.01 1.76
CA HIS A 7 6.78 12.88 1.18
C HIS A 7 6.63 14.14 2.05
N PRO A 8 6.65 15.35 1.48
CA PRO A 8 6.65 16.59 2.26
C PRO A 8 5.41 16.74 3.15
N GLU A 9 4.26 16.24 2.68
CA GLU A 9 3.01 16.26 3.43
C GLU A 9 2.89 15.14 4.48
N CYS A 10 3.84 14.19 4.51
CA CYS A 10 3.88 13.13 5.52
C CYS A 10 4.84 13.49 6.65
N TRP A 11 4.30 13.85 7.82
CA TRP A 11 5.14 14.22 8.95
C TRP A 11 5.86 12.98 9.53
N PRO A 12 7.20 12.89 9.49
CA PRO A 12 7.92 11.63 9.72
C PRO A 12 7.75 11.00 11.11
N ILE A 13 7.27 11.75 12.10
CA ILE A 13 7.12 11.29 13.48
C ILE A 13 5.76 10.62 13.72
N LEU A 14 4.70 11.12 13.08
CA LEU A 14 3.32 10.68 13.32
C LEU A 14 2.73 9.92 12.13
N ASN A 15 3.09 10.31 10.91
CA ASN A 15 2.43 9.85 9.69
C ASN A 15 3.33 8.89 8.90
N ASN A 16 3.81 7.83 9.56
CA ASN A 16 4.53 6.79 8.85
C ASN A 16 3.53 5.87 8.12
N PRO A 17 3.91 5.28 6.96
CA PRO A 17 3.00 4.49 6.13
C PRO A 17 2.55 3.17 6.76
N TYR A 18 3.10 2.79 7.91
CA TYR A 18 2.69 1.60 8.67
C TYR A 18 1.65 1.90 9.74
N THR A 19 1.52 3.16 10.17
CA THR A 19 0.61 3.55 11.28
C THR A 19 -0.41 4.61 10.90
N GLU A 20 -0.23 5.28 9.76
CA GLU A 20 -1.17 6.29 9.27
C GLU A 20 -2.49 5.64 8.84
N PHE A 21 -3.60 6.16 9.35
CA PHE A 21 -4.93 5.75 8.93
C PHE A 21 -5.36 6.54 7.70
N TYR A 22 -5.98 5.86 6.75
CA TYR A 22 -6.55 6.48 5.55
C TYR A 22 -7.94 5.90 5.25
N HIS A 23 -8.70 6.63 4.44
CA HIS A 23 -10.05 6.29 3.99
C HIS A 23 -10.04 5.64 2.60
N TYR A 24 -10.58 4.42 2.53
CA TYR A 24 -10.78 3.69 1.28
C TYR A 24 -12.18 3.05 1.24
N THR A 25 -12.61 2.67 0.04
CA THR A 25 -13.76 1.80 -0.17
C THR A 25 -13.35 0.54 -0.93
N CYS A 26 -14.10 -0.53 -0.73
CA CYS A 26 -13.92 -1.79 -1.44
C CYS A 26 -15.27 -2.22 -2.01
N ASP A 27 -15.38 -2.15 -3.33
CA ASP A 27 -16.45 -2.78 -4.09
C ASP A 27 -16.13 -4.27 -4.24
N LYS A 28 -16.78 -5.08 -3.40
CA LYS A 28 -16.54 -6.53 -3.34
C LYS A 28 -17.03 -7.25 -4.59
N GLU A 29 -18.09 -6.75 -5.23
CA GLU A 29 -18.67 -7.39 -6.42
C GLU A 29 -17.72 -7.24 -7.61
N ASN A 30 -17.20 -6.02 -7.81
CA ASN A 30 -16.26 -5.71 -8.89
C ASN A 30 -14.79 -5.92 -8.50
N LYS A 31 -14.52 -6.35 -7.25
CA LYS A 31 -13.17 -6.51 -6.67
C LYS A 31 -12.30 -5.27 -6.85
N LYS A 32 -12.89 -4.08 -6.68
CA LYS A 32 -12.25 -2.79 -6.93
C LYS A 32 -12.08 -2.01 -5.64
N ILE A 33 -10.87 -1.52 -5.42
CA ILE A 33 -10.54 -0.64 -4.29
C ILE A 33 -10.48 0.80 -4.80
N ALA A 34 -10.93 1.76 -3.99
CA ALA A 34 -10.77 3.19 -4.29
C ALA A 34 -10.32 3.94 -3.03
N CYS A 35 -9.29 4.77 -3.18
CA CYS A 35 -8.92 5.77 -2.18
C CYS A 35 -9.89 6.95 -2.30
N THR A 36 -10.42 7.42 -1.18
CA THR A 36 -11.51 8.42 -1.18
C THR A 36 -10.98 9.84 -1.03
N ASP A 37 -11.78 10.82 -1.44
CA ASP A 37 -11.52 12.26 -1.32
C ASP A 37 -11.50 12.80 0.12
N LYS A 38 -11.82 11.95 1.11
CA LYS A 38 -11.68 12.26 2.54
C LYS A 38 -10.23 12.28 3.00
N ASN A 39 -9.32 11.73 2.21
CA ASN A 39 -7.90 11.68 2.54
C ASN A 39 -7.24 13.04 2.28
N ASN A 40 -6.40 13.47 3.23
CA ASN A 40 -5.39 14.48 2.96
C ASN A 40 -4.31 13.92 2.01
N GLU A 41 -3.35 14.76 1.61
CA GLU A 41 -2.33 14.38 0.62
C GLU A 41 -1.46 13.19 1.07
N CYS A 42 -1.04 13.15 2.35
CA CYS A 42 -0.26 12.04 2.88
C CYS A 42 -1.07 10.73 2.94
N GLU A 43 -2.27 10.80 3.50
CA GLU A 43 -3.19 9.66 3.59
C GLU A 43 -3.52 9.11 2.21
N MET A 44 -3.73 9.98 1.22
CA MET A 44 -4.00 9.61 -0.16
C MET A 44 -2.79 8.93 -0.80
N PHE A 45 -1.59 9.47 -0.59
CA PHE A 45 -0.35 8.90 -1.11
C PHE A 45 -0.13 7.47 -0.59
N ILE A 46 -0.32 7.26 0.72
CA ILE A 46 -0.18 5.95 1.36
C ILE A 46 -1.28 5.00 0.88
N CYS A 47 -2.54 5.44 0.87
CA CYS A 47 -3.66 4.65 0.36
C CYS A 47 -3.42 4.17 -1.08
N GLU A 48 -2.92 5.04 -1.96
CA GLU A 48 -2.64 4.68 -3.35
C GLU A 48 -1.46 3.71 -3.50
N CYS A 49 -0.48 3.73 -2.61
CA CYS A 49 0.55 2.70 -2.55
C CYS A 49 -0.09 1.32 -2.29
N ASP A 50 -0.98 1.25 -1.30
CA ASP A 50 -1.62 0.00 -0.88
C ASP A 50 -2.63 -0.51 -1.88
N ARG A 51 -3.44 0.38 -2.45
CA ARG A 51 -4.38 0.06 -3.53
C ARG A 51 -3.65 -0.59 -4.70
N LYS A 52 -2.55 0.02 -5.17
CA LYS A 52 -1.75 -0.49 -6.29
C LYS A 52 -1.08 -1.81 -5.95
N ALA A 53 -0.56 -1.98 -4.74
CA ALA A 53 0.04 -3.24 -4.30
C ALA A 53 -1.01 -4.37 -4.23
N ALA A 54 -2.19 -4.10 -3.66
CA ALA A 54 -3.29 -5.07 -3.59
C ALA A 54 -3.77 -5.50 -4.99
N GLU A 55 -3.89 -4.54 -5.92
CA GLU A 55 -4.22 -4.85 -7.32
C GLU A 55 -3.11 -5.68 -7.99
N CYS A 56 -1.84 -5.33 -7.76
CA CYS A 56 -0.69 -6.09 -8.26
C CYS A 56 -0.71 -7.54 -7.75
N PHE A 57 -0.94 -7.74 -6.45
CA PHE A 57 -1.06 -9.08 -5.86
C PHE A 57 -2.24 -9.86 -6.43
N SER A 58 -3.37 -9.21 -6.69
CA SER A 58 -4.56 -9.88 -7.25
C SER A 58 -4.35 -10.41 -8.67
N GLN A 59 -3.39 -9.86 -9.40
CA GLN A 59 -3.05 -10.23 -10.77
C GLN A 59 -1.81 -11.13 -10.87
N SER A 60 -1.06 -11.26 -9.77
CA SER A 60 0.17 -12.05 -9.72
C SER A 60 -0.14 -13.49 -9.32
N GLU A 61 0.64 -14.43 -9.86
CA GLU A 61 0.59 -15.82 -9.43
C GLU A 61 1.20 -15.97 -8.03
N TRP A 62 0.53 -16.74 -7.17
CA TRP A 62 1.09 -17.15 -5.88
C TRP A 62 1.91 -18.43 -6.07
N ILE A 63 3.21 -18.35 -5.79
CA ILE A 63 4.15 -19.48 -5.88
C ILE A 63 4.50 -19.90 -4.44
N PRO A 64 3.92 -20.99 -3.91
CA PRO A 64 4.13 -21.40 -2.51
C PRO A 64 5.60 -21.64 -2.15
N GLU A 65 6.42 -22.07 -3.10
CA GLU A 65 7.85 -22.30 -2.92
C GLU A 65 8.64 -21.01 -2.65
N HIS A 66 8.08 -19.84 -2.98
CA HIS A 66 8.68 -18.54 -2.66
C HIS A 66 8.30 -18.04 -1.26
N GLU A 67 7.35 -18.69 -0.59
CA GLU A 67 7.00 -18.37 0.79
C GLU A 67 8.17 -18.71 1.72
N HIS A 68 8.70 -17.72 2.45
CA HIS A 68 9.90 -17.86 3.28
C HIS A 68 11.17 -18.26 2.52
N LEU A 69 11.30 -17.89 1.23
CA LEU A 69 12.55 -18.07 0.49
C LEU A 69 13.70 -17.34 1.21
N PRO A 70 14.84 -18.00 1.47
CA PRO A 70 16.00 -17.37 2.11
C PRO A 70 16.43 -16.08 1.40
N SER A 71 16.61 -15.00 2.15
CA SER A 71 16.92 -13.68 1.59
C SER A 71 18.31 -13.59 0.96
N ASP A 72 19.21 -14.54 1.25
CA ASP A 72 20.51 -14.67 0.60
C ASP A 72 20.42 -15.12 -0.87
N GLN A 73 19.23 -15.54 -1.32
CA GLN A 73 18.93 -15.81 -2.72
C GLN A 73 18.44 -14.57 -3.49
N CYS A 74 18.19 -13.46 -2.80
CA CYS A 74 17.80 -12.18 -3.40
C CYS A 74 19.06 -11.35 -3.76
N ARG A 75 18.98 -10.54 -4.83
CA ARG A 75 20.05 -9.63 -5.27
C ARG A 75 19.87 -8.23 -4.70
#